data_AF-A0A962NZP3-F1
#
_entry.id   AF-A0A962NZP3-F1
#
_cell.length_a   1.000
_cell.length_b   1.000
_cell.length_c   1.000
_cell.angle_alpha   90.00
_cell.angle_beta   90.00
_cell.angle_gamma   90.00
#
_symmetry.space_group_name_H-M   'P 1'
#
loop_
_entity.id
_entity.type
_entity.pdbx_description
1 polymer ?
#
loop_
_entity_poly.entity_id
_entity_poly.type
_entity_poly.pdbx_seq_one_letter_code
_entity_poly.pdbx_strand_id
1 'polypeptide(L)' 'MDDNKRKALGAALAQIEKQFGKNTVMRLGDHTAESIGAIS' A
#
# COMPACT_ATOMS: atom_id res chain seq x y z
N MET A 1 21.76 -9.77 -1.66
CA MET A 1 21.48 -8.34 -1.39
C MET A 1 19.99 -8.00 -1.52
N ASP A 2 19.28 -8.53 -2.50
CA ASP A 2 17.84 -8.25 -2.71
C ASP A 2 16.91 -8.65 -1.56
N ASP A 3 17.15 -9.79 -0.91
CA ASP A 3 16.30 -10.24 0.20
C ASP A 3 16.35 -9.32 1.42
N ASN A 4 17.52 -8.71 1.68
CA ASN A 4 17.65 -7.79 2.81
C ASN A 4 16.88 -6.49 2.54
N LYS A 5 16.84 -6.03 1.27
CA LYS A 5 16.03 -4.89 0.85
C LYS A 5 14.54 -5.19 0.96
N ARG A 6 14.08 -6.36 0.52
CA ARG A 6 12.68 -6.79 0.64
C ARG A 6 12.22 -6.88 2.10
N LYS A 7 13.07 -7.42 2.98
CA LYS A 7 12.80 -7.52 4.42
C LYS A 7 12.71 -6.14 5.08
N ALA A 8 13.66 -5.24 4.78
CA ALA A 8 13.63 -3.88 5.30
C ALA A 8 12.40 -3.10 4.80
N LEU A 9 12.04 -3.26 3.52
CA LEU A 9 10.84 -2.67 2.94
C LEU A 9 9.57 -3.15 3.65
N GLY A 10 9.42 -4.46 3.85
CA GLY A 10 8.27 -5.03 4.54
C GLY A 10 8.13 -4.56 5.99
N ALA A 11 9.25 -4.45 6.72
CA ALA A 11 9.26 -3.93 8.08
C ALA A 11 8.85 -2.44 8.15
N ALA A 12 9.36 -1.63 7.21
CA ALA A 12 8.99 -0.21 7.13
C ALA A 12 7.50 -0.04 6.80
N LEU A 13 6.96 -0.83 5.87
CA LEU A 13 5.53 -0.82 5.53
C LEU A 13 4.66 -1.20 6.74
N ALA A 14 5.02 -2.25 7.47
CA ALA A 14 4.31 -2.64 8.69
C ALA A 14 4.33 -1.56 9.78
N GLN A 15 5.44 -0.82 9.88
CA GLN A 15 5.54 0.30 10.82
C GLN A 15 4.63 1.48 10.42
N ILE A 16 4.53 1.78 9.12
CA ILE A 16 3.64 2.82 8.59
C ILE A 16 2.17 2.44 8.89
N GLU A 17 1.76 1.20 8.59
CA GLU A 17 0.39 0.75 8.88
C GLU A 17 0.03 0.82 10.37
N LYS A 18 0.98 0.51 11.26
CA LYS A 18 0.76 0.61 12.71
C LYS A 18 0.59 2.05 13.19
N GLN A 19 1.34 2.99 12.60
CA GLN A 19 1.33 4.39 13.02
C GLN A 19 0.15 5.18 12.46
N PHE A 20 -0.24 4.89 11.21
CA PHE A 20 -1.23 5.70 10.50
C PHE A 20 -2.55 4.96 10.23
N GLY A 21 -2.66 3.68 10.59
CA GLY A 21 -3.85 2.86 10.41
C GLY A 21 -3.82 2.01 9.13
N LYS A 22 -4.67 0.99 9.07
CA LYS A 22 -4.75 0.06 7.92
C LYS A 22 -5.12 0.82 6.64
N ASN A 23 -4.68 0.32 5.48
CA ASN A 23 -4.88 0.95 4.16
C ASN A 23 -4.17 2.30 3.95
N THR A 24 -3.21 2.70 4.79
CA THR A 24 -2.42 3.92 4.53
C THR A 24 -1.38 3.76 3.44
N VAL A 25 -0.95 2.53 3.14
CA VAL A 25 -0.12 2.23 1.98
C VAL A 25 -0.78 1.12 1.18
N MET A 26 -1.00 1.38 -0.11
CA MET A 26 -1.49 0.41 -1.07
C MET A 26 -0.50 0.36 -2.23
N ARG A 27 -0.33 -0.78 -2.90
CA ARG A 27 0.41 -0.76 -4.15
C ARG A 27 -0.47 -0.11 -5.21
N LEU A 28 0.16 0.69 -6.06
CA LEU A 28 -0.49 1.25 -7.23
C LEU A 28 -1.01 0.09 -8.11
N GLY A 29 -2.34 -0.05 -8.19
CA GLY A 29 -3.01 -1.13 -8.91
C GLY A 29 -3.59 -2.27 -8.06
N ASP A 30 -3.36 -2.30 -6.74
CA ASP A 30 -4.05 -3.26 -5.84
C ASP A 30 -5.56 -2.99 -5.76
N HIS A 31 -5.97 -1.75 -6.07
CA HIS A 31 -7.36 -1.37 -6.22
C HIS A 31 -7.66 -1.29 -7.71
N THR A 32 -8.57 -2.13 -8.20
CA THR A 32 -9.25 -1.89 -9.46
C THR A 32 -9.91 -0.52 -9.34
N ALA A 33 -9.52 0.43 -10.19
CA ALA A 33 -10.10 1.77 -10.20
C ALA A 33 -11.63 1.64 -10.05
N GLU A 34 -12.17 2.09 -8.92
CA GLU A 34 -13.61 2.03 -8.69
C GLU A 34 -14.25 2.77 -9.86
N SER A 35 -15.24 2.12 -10.50
CA SER A 35 -15.98 2.72 -11.61
C SER A 35 -16.70 3.95 -11.08
N ILE A 36 -16.06 5.11 -11.17
CA ILE A 36 -16.61 6.38 -10.75
C ILE A 36 -17.79 6.66 -11.68
N GLY A 37 -19.01 6.61 -11.15
CA GLY A 37 -20.22 6.87 -11.94
C GLY A 37 -20.18 8.30 -12.50
N ALA A 38 -20.24 8.43 -13.83
CA ALA A 38 -20.38 9.73 -14.46
C ALA A 38 -21.77 10.29 -14.15
N ILE A 39 -21.82 11.46 -13.53
CA ILE A 39 -23.07 12.22 -13.38
C ILE A 39 -23.26 12.99 -14.69
N SER A 40 -24.35 12.69 -15.41
CA SER A 40 -24.79 13.43 -16.62
C SER A 40 -25.70 14.59 -16.26
#